data_AF-A0A1L6J972-F1
#
_entry.id   AF-A0A1L6J972-F1
#
_cell.length_a   1.000
_cell.length_b   1.000
_cell.length_c   1.000
_cell.angle_alpha   90.00
_cell.angle_beta   90.00
_cell.angle_gamma   90.00
#
_symmetry.space_group_name_H-M   'P 1'
#
loop_
_entity.id
_entity.type
_entity.pdbx_description
1 polymer ?
#
loop_
_entity_poly.entity_id
_entity_poly.type
_entity_poly.pdbx_seq_one_letter_code
_entity_poly.pdbx_strand_id
1 'polypeptide(L)'
;MKTEFLARLNEIRARHGLAPVVYSTDEDVQQAESSLMMAANVALSHTPPSSWRCYTAGGSAAAGASNLIGGWGTGLGFDSEDGLLAGWLREGGTAQLGHRRWILHPFLRQTSYGRVSGTLPDGRRATTASMRVFSFAGAGPAPSTVPPFVGFPQGDYPARYFALSDYLSFSVVPSTTNNGADRSVDFSAATVSVRGPSGDLPVTDITRDNDGYGIANNIQWRVTGLATNTGYTVTIAGVRGAPQASYSYNFRILP
;
A
#
# COMPACT_ATOMS: atom_id res chain seq x y z
N MET A 1 4.31 -13.22 -14.19
CA MET A 1 3.29 -12.91 -13.16
C MET A 1 3.91 -12.76 -11.77
N LYS A 2 4.13 -13.84 -10.99
CA LYS A 2 4.65 -13.76 -9.62
C LYS A 2 6.03 -13.08 -9.49
N THR A 3 6.98 -13.48 -10.33
CA THR A 3 8.33 -12.89 -10.36
C THR A 3 8.29 -11.41 -10.73
N GLU A 4 7.45 -11.03 -11.70
CA GLU A 4 7.28 -9.64 -12.12
C GLU A 4 6.64 -8.80 -11.01
N PHE A 5 5.57 -9.31 -10.40
CA PHE A 5 4.92 -8.66 -9.26
C PHE A 5 5.91 -8.43 -8.11
N LEU A 6 6.67 -9.45 -7.72
CA LEU A 6 7.67 -9.36 -6.65
C LEU A 6 8.74 -8.31 -6.99
N ALA A 7 9.24 -8.30 -8.23
CA ALA A 7 10.23 -7.33 -8.67
C ALA A 7 9.70 -5.89 -8.53
N ARG A 8 8.51 -5.61 -9.05
CA ARG A 8 7.88 -4.27 -8.96
C ARG A 8 7.58 -3.86 -7.53
N LEU A 9 7.09 -4.78 -6.69
CA LEU A 9 6.88 -4.54 -5.26
C LEU A 9 8.18 -4.14 -4.57
N ASN A 10 9.26 -4.88 -4.82
CA ASN A 10 10.56 -4.60 -4.23
C ASN A 10 11.20 -3.31 -4.77
N GLU A 11 10.96 -2.94 -6.03
CA GLU A 11 11.36 -1.63 -6.57
C GLU A 11 10.67 -0.48 -5.85
N ILE A 12 9.36 -0.59 -5.59
CA ILE A 12 8.63 0.40 -4.80
C ILE A 12 9.20 0.47 -3.39
N ARG A 13 9.33 -0.67 -2.70
CA ARG A 13 9.87 -0.72 -1.33
C ARG A 13 11.27 -0.09 -1.24
N ALA A 14 12.13 -0.33 -2.22
CA ALA A 14 13.47 0.25 -2.29
C ALA A 14 13.45 1.78 -2.38
N ARG A 15 12.49 2.38 -3.10
CA ARG A 15 12.31 3.86 -3.13
C ARG A 15 12.02 4.43 -1.74
N HIS A 16 11.51 3.61 -0.84
CA HIS A 16 11.26 4.00 0.55
C HIS A 16 12.34 3.56 1.55
N GLY A 17 13.49 3.05 1.08
CA GLY A 17 14.54 2.53 1.95
C GLY A 17 14.15 1.25 2.70
N LEU A 18 13.04 0.62 2.32
CA LEU A 18 12.53 -0.59 2.95
C LEU A 18 13.23 -1.81 2.37
N ALA A 19 13.47 -2.81 3.22
CA ALA A 19 14.03 -4.09 2.77
C ALA A 19 13.11 -4.75 1.73
N PRO A 20 13.68 -5.46 0.73
CA PRO A 20 12.87 -6.27 -0.17
C PRO A 20 12.17 -7.39 0.63
N VAL A 21 10.98 -7.75 0.19
CA VAL A 21 10.29 -8.95 0.67
C VAL A 21 10.72 -10.16 -0.14
N VAL A 22 10.69 -11.34 0.50
CA VAL A 22 10.84 -12.62 -0.19
C VAL A 22 9.48 -13.15 -0.66
N TYR A 23 9.47 -13.93 -1.73
CA TYR A 23 8.23 -14.59 -2.16
C TYR A 23 8.02 -15.88 -1.38
N SER A 24 6.81 -16.09 -0.87
CA SER A 24 6.41 -17.31 -0.19
C SER A 24 5.49 -18.14 -1.08
N THR A 25 5.97 -19.33 -1.44
CA THR A 25 5.24 -20.29 -2.28
C THR A 25 4.17 -21.06 -1.50
N ASP A 26 4.30 -21.12 -0.17
CA ASP A 26 3.41 -21.90 0.70
C ASP A 26 1.96 -21.41 0.64
N GLU A 27 1.74 -20.14 0.31
CA GLU A 27 0.41 -19.54 0.23
C GLU A 27 -0.15 -19.46 -1.19
N ASP A 28 0.59 -19.93 -2.21
CA ASP A 28 0.24 -19.75 -3.62
C ASP A 28 -1.16 -20.27 -3.97
N VAL A 29 -1.49 -21.47 -3.49
CA VAL A 29 -2.80 -22.10 -3.74
C VAL A 29 -3.91 -21.24 -3.14
N GLN A 30 -3.75 -20.81 -1.89
CA GLN A 30 -4.76 -20.01 -1.19
C GLN A 30 -4.94 -18.62 -1.84
N GLN A 31 -3.85 -18.01 -2.36
CA GLN A 31 -3.93 -16.73 -3.06
C GLN A 31 -4.63 -16.84 -4.42
N ALA A 32 -4.41 -17.94 -5.15
CA ALA A 32 -5.13 -18.24 -6.38
C ALA A 32 -6.62 -18.48 -6.10
N GLU A 33 -6.96 -19.25 -5.07
CA GLU A 33 -8.33 -19.50 -4.61
C GLU A 33 -9.04 -18.19 -4.21
N SER A 34 -8.38 -17.35 -3.41
CA SER A 34 -8.89 -16.02 -3.02
C SER A 34 -9.25 -15.19 -4.26
N SER A 35 -8.32 -15.09 -5.21
CA SER A 35 -8.53 -14.32 -6.44
C SER A 35 -9.69 -14.88 -7.28
N LEU A 36 -9.78 -16.21 -7.41
CA LEU A 36 -10.89 -16.88 -8.11
C LEU A 36 -12.23 -16.63 -7.44
N MET A 37 -12.30 -16.70 -6.11
CA MET A 37 -13.50 -16.38 -5.34
C MET A 37 -13.98 -14.95 -5.62
N MET A 38 -13.07 -13.96 -5.62
CA MET A 38 -13.42 -12.58 -5.95
C MET A 38 -13.96 -12.46 -7.39
N ALA A 39 -13.29 -13.09 -8.36
CA ALA A 39 -13.67 -13.02 -9.77
C ALA A 39 -15.02 -13.69 -10.05
N ALA A 40 -15.26 -14.87 -9.48
CA ALA A 40 -16.48 -15.66 -9.70
C ALA A 40 -17.74 -15.01 -9.11
N ASN A 41 -17.57 -14.18 -8.07
CA ASN A 41 -18.67 -13.50 -7.38
C ASN A 41 -18.75 -12.02 -7.72
N VAL A 42 -17.77 -11.49 -8.46
CA VAL A 42 -17.77 -10.12 -8.96
C VAL A 42 -17.87 -9.12 -7.80
N ALA A 43 -17.11 -9.41 -6.75
CA ALA A 43 -17.10 -8.71 -5.48
C ALA A 43 -15.75 -8.91 -4.78
N LEU A 44 -15.35 -7.93 -3.96
CA LEU A 44 -14.21 -8.04 -3.06
C LEU A 44 -14.73 -8.19 -1.62
N SER A 45 -14.11 -9.06 -0.83
CA SER A 45 -14.41 -9.19 0.60
C SER A 45 -13.22 -9.79 1.33
N HIS A 46 -12.83 -9.20 2.47
CA HIS A 46 -11.86 -9.80 3.38
C HIS A 46 -12.46 -10.94 4.21
N THR A 47 -13.79 -11.08 4.23
CA THR A 47 -14.52 -12.15 4.92
C THR A 47 -15.57 -12.73 3.95
N PRO A 48 -15.13 -13.39 2.86
CA PRO A 48 -16.07 -13.91 1.88
C PRO A 48 -16.96 -14.97 2.54
N PRO A 49 -18.30 -14.88 2.40
CA PRO A 49 -19.20 -15.88 2.98
C PRO A 49 -19.06 -17.22 2.26
N SER A 50 -19.33 -18.32 2.98
CA SER A 50 -19.26 -19.68 2.44
C SER A 50 -20.24 -19.96 1.30
N SER A 51 -21.21 -19.08 1.07
CA SER A 51 -22.15 -19.13 -0.06
C SER A 51 -21.57 -18.65 -1.39
N TRP A 52 -20.38 -18.06 -1.40
CA TRP A 52 -19.72 -17.61 -2.61
C TRP A 52 -19.40 -18.77 -3.56
N ARG A 53 -19.50 -18.51 -4.87
CA ARG A 53 -19.02 -19.43 -5.90
C ARG A 53 -17.52 -19.67 -5.72
N CYS A 54 -17.08 -20.91 -5.96
CA CYS A 54 -15.69 -21.34 -5.82
C CYS A 54 -15.11 -21.13 -4.40
N TYR A 55 -15.96 -21.03 -3.38
CA TYR A 55 -15.51 -20.84 -2.01
C TYR A 55 -14.61 -22.01 -1.56
N THR A 56 -13.48 -21.65 -0.96
CA THR A 56 -12.65 -22.55 -0.17
C THR A 56 -12.32 -21.88 1.16
N ALA A 57 -12.09 -22.68 2.20
CA ALA A 57 -11.62 -22.15 3.48
C ALA A 57 -10.23 -21.49 3.34
N GLY A 58 -9.36 -22.06 2.51
CA GLY A 58 -8.03 -21.51 2.22
C GLY A 58 -8.08 -20.15 1.53
N GLY A 59 -8.90 -20.00 0.48
CA GLY A 59 -9.13 -18.74 -0.23
C GLY A 59 -9.75 -17.67 0.67
N SER A 60 -10.70 -18.03 1.55
CA SER A 60 -11.26 -17.13 2.54
C SER A 60 -10.22 -16.63 3.55
N ALA A 61 -9.39 -17.54 4.09
CA ALA A 61 -8.30 -17.19 4.98
C ALA A 61 -7.25 -16.29 4.30
N ALA A 62 -6.93 -16.58 3.03
CA ALA A 62 -6.07 -15.73 2.22
C ALA A 62 -6.68 -14.35 2.01
N ALA A 63 -7.96 -14.23 1.69
CA ALA A 63 -8.64 -12.95 1.51
C ALA A 63 -8.57 -12.06 2.75
N GLY A 64 -8.75 -12.66 3.94
CA GLY A 64 -8.64 -11.96 5.22
C GLY A 64 -7.22 -11.52 5.58
N ALA A 65 -6.19 -12.08 4.95
CA ALA A 65 -4.77 -11.82 5.23
C ALA A 65 -4.06 -11.01 4.14
N SER A 66 -4.82 -10.46 3.19
CA SER A 66 -4.29 -9.91 1.94
C SER A 66 -4.80 -8.51 1.64
N ASN A 67 -4.03 -7.73 0.90
CA ASN A 67 -4.57 -6.66 0.09
C ASN A 67 -5.37 -7.27 -1.07
N LEU A 68 -6.56 -6.75 -1.33
CA LEU A 68 -7.46 -7.23 -2.39
C LEU A 68 -7.67 -6.12 -3.41
N ILE A 69 -7.73 -6.48 -4.69
CA ILE A 69 -8.10 -5.55 -5.75
C ILE A 69 -8.87 -6.30 -6.82
N GLY A 70 -9.75 -5.60 -7.52
CA GLY A 70 -10.42 -6.16 -8.68
C GLY A 70 -11.28 -5.15 -9.43
N GLY A 71 -11.52 -5.47 -10.70
CA GLY A 71 -12.39 -4.74 -11.59
C GLY A 71 -13.12 -5.69 -12.53
N TRP A 72 -14.33 -5.31 -12.95
CA TRP A 72 -15.17 -6.13 -13.81
C TRP A 72 -16.10 -5.28 -14.70
N GLY A 73 -16.27 -5.67 -15.96
CA GLY A 73 -17.13 -4.94 -16.90
C GLY A 73 -17.00 -5.40 -18.35
N THR A 74 -17.94 -4.99 -19.20
CA THR A 74 -18.02 -5.39 -20.62
C THR A 74 -17.06 -4.65 -21.54
N GLY A 75 -16.30 -3.67 -21.04
CA GLY A 75 -15.32 -2.89 -21.80
C GLY A 75 -13.94 -2.79 -21.14
N LEU A 76 -13.68 -3.56 -20.08
CA LEU A 76 -12.41 -3.47 -19.36
C LEU A 76 -11.28 -4.22 -20.11
N GLY A 77 -10.07 -3.67 -20.03
CA GLY A 77 -8.85 -4.43 -20.31
C GLY A 77 -8.56 -5.43 -19.20
N PHE A 78 -7.56 -6.29 -19.39
CA PHE A 78 -6.97 -7.04 -18.28
C PHE A 78 -5.82 -6.23 -17.70
N ASP A 79 -5.83 -6.06 -16.38
CA ASP A 79 -4.79 -5.28 -15.70
C ASP A 79 -3.46 -6.04 -15.68
N SER A 80 -2.37 -5.27 -15.77
CA SER A 80 -1.01 -5.76 -15.56
C SER A 80 -0.65 -5.78 -14.07
N GLU A 81 0.44 -6.47 -13.72
CA GLU A 81 0.93 -6.46 -12.33
C GLU A 81 1.33 -5.06 -11.85
N ASP A 82 1.86 -4.24 -12.75
CA ASP A 82 2.16 -2.83 -12.48
C ASP A 82 0.90 -2.02 -12.22
N GLY A 83 -0.15 -2.24 -13.02
CA GLY A 83 -1.43 -1.55 -12.88
C GLY A 83 -2.14 -1.89 -11.57
N LEU A 84 -2.11 -3.17 -11.17
CA LEU A 84 -2.71 -3.62 -9.91
C LEU A 84 -1.96 -3.04 -8.70
N LEU A 85 -0.62 -3.04 -8.77
CA LEU A 85 0.22 -2.44 -7.74
C LEU A 85 0.04 -0.93 -7.66
N ALA A 86 -0.09 -0.24 -8.80
CA ALA A 86 -0.47 1.17 -8.85
C ALA A 86 -1.84 1.42 -8.24
N GLY A 87 -2.82 0.53 -8.48
CA GLY A 87 -4.15 0.60 -7.88
C GLY A 87 -4.09 0.61 -6.35
N TRP A 88 -3.38 -0.35 -5.74
CA TRP A 88 -3.19 -0.43 -4.28
C TRP A 88 -2.38 0.72 -3.66
N LEU A 89 -1.58 1.42 -4.47
CA LEU A 89 -0.81 2.56 -3.98
C LEU A 89 -1.59 3.87 -4.09
N ARG A 90 -2.35 4.02 -5.17
CA ARG A 90 -3.15 5.22 -5.45
C ARG A 90 -4.48 5.23 -4.72
N GLU A 91 -5.03 4.06 -4.39
CA GLU A 91 -6.25 3.91 -3.59
C GLU A 91 -7.45 4.71 -4.14
N GLY A 92 -7.48 4.94 -5.47
CA GLY A 92 -8.49 5.79 -6.12
C GLY A 92 -8.54 7.22 -5.59
N GLY A 93 -7.49 7.71 -4.94
CA GLY A 93 -7.45 9.02 -4.28
C GLY A 93 -8.23 9.08 -2.96
N THR A 94 -8.66 7.94 -2.42
CA THR A 94 -9.40 7.87 -1.15
C THR A 94 -8.50 8.08 0.06
N ALA A 95 -9.12 8.41 1.20
CA ALA A 95 -8.45 8.52 2.49
C ALA A 95 -8.16 7.15 3.16
N GLN A 96 -8.57 6.03 2.55
CA GLN A 96 -8.43 4.69 3.13
C GLN A 96 -7.09 4.08 2.69
N LEU A 97 -5.98 4.48 3.31
CA LEU A 97 -4.64 4.11 2.83
C LEU A 97 -4.15 2.71 3.26
N GLY A 98 -5.07 1.80 3.57
CA GLY A 98 -4.75 0.49 4.16
C GLY A 98 -3.82 -0.35 3.29
N HIS A 99 -4.10 -0.46 1.99
CA HIS A 99 -3.27 -1.26 1.09
C HIS A 99 -1.84 -0.72 0.98
N ARG A 100 -1.71 0.61 0.80
CA ARG A 100 -0.42 1.32 0.77
C ARG A 100 0.37 1.07 2.05
N ARG A 101 -0.27 1.16 3.22
CA ARG A 101 0.40 0.97 4.51
C ARG A 101 0.88 -0.46 4.72
N TRP A 102 0.17 -1.47 4.21
CA TRP A 102 0.66 -2.84 4.18
C TRP A 102 1.83 -3.04 3.22
N ILE A 103 1.76 -2.50 2.00
CA ILE A 103 2.84 -2.60 0.99
C ILE A 103 4.14 -1.99 1.52
N LEU A 104 4.03 -0.85 2.20
CA LEU A 104 5.16 -0.08 2.71
C LEU A 104 5.47 -0.36 4.19
N HIS A 105 4.90 -1.42 4.75
CA HIS A 105 5.16 -1.78 6.14
C HIS A 105 6.65 -2.16 6.33
N PRO A 106 7.38 -1.48 7.23
CA PRO A 106 8.83 -1.71 7.40
C PRO A 106 9.20 -3.11 7.88
N PHE A 107 8.27 -3.79 8.56
CA PHE A 107 8.48 -5.14 9.07
C PHE A 107 7.83 -6.23 8.21
N LEU A 108 7.27 -5.89 7.04
CA LEU A 108 6.85 -6.89 6.07
C LEU A 108 8.08 -7.62 5.53
N ARG A 109 8.10 -8.95 5.67
CA ARG A 109 9.26 -9.81 5.36
C ARG A 109 9.09 -10.59 4.07
N GLN A 110 7.86 -10.93 3.77
CA GLN A 110 7.52 -11.81 2.66
C GLN A 110 6.14 -11.46 2.11
N THR A 111 5.84 -11.95 0.91
CA THR A 111 4.51 -11.84 0.28
C THR A 111 4.21 -13.09 -0.54
N SER A 112 2.95 -13.27 -0.89
CA SER A 112 2.48 -14.26 -1.86
C SER A 112 1.38 -13.63 -2.70
N TYR A 113 1.23 -14.07 -3.94
CA TYR A 113 0.40 -13.37 -4.93
C TYR A 113 -0.43 -14.31 -5.79
N GLY A 114 -1.71 -13.99 -5.90
CA GLY A 114 -2.66 -14.63 -6.81
C GLY A 114 -3.34 -13.60 -7.68
N ARG A 115 -3.64 -13.97 -8.93
CA ARG A 115 -4.44 -13.18 -9.85
C ARG A 115 -5.30 -14.09 -10.70
N VAL A 116 -6.53 -13.67 -10.95
CA VAL A 116 -7.41 -14.22 -11.97
C VAL A 116 -7.71 -13.12 -12.98
N SER A 117 -7.66 -13.44 -14.26
CA SER A 117 -8.10 -12.55 -15.34
C SER A 117 -8.75 -13.35 -16.44
N GLY A 118 -9.98 -13.01 -16.78
CA GLY A 118 -10.74 -13.74 -17.79
C GLY A 118 -12.09 -13.12 -18.09
N THR A 119 -12.75 -13.68 -19.10
CA THR A 119 -14.14 -13.34 -19.43
C THR A 119 -15.07 -14.27 -18.66
N LEU A 120 -15.97 -13.68 -17.86
CA LEU A 120 -17.02 -14.36 -17.12
C LEU A 120 -18.11 -14.88 -18.09
N PRO A 121 -18.93 -15.87 -17.68
CA PRO A 121 -19.99 -16.42 -18.54
C PRO A 121 -21.01 -15.39 -19.05
N ASP A 122 -21.18 -14.27 -18.33
CA ASP A 122 -22.06 -13.16 -18.72
C ASP A 122 -21.40 -12.15 -19.67
N GLY A 123 -20.20 -12.44 -20.18
CA GLY A 123 -19.46 -11.62 -21.12
C GLY A 123 -18.64 -10.49 -20.50
N ARG A 124 -18.75 -10.26 -19.18
CA ARG A 124 -17.88 -9.27 -18.50
C ARG A 124 -16.45 -9.81 -18.42
N ARG A 125 -15.47 -8.95 -18.66
CA ARG A 125 -14.09 -9.25 -18.25
C ARG A 125 -13.93 -8.94 -16.77
N ALA A 126 -13.16 -9.75 -16.07
CA ALA A 126 -12.79 -9.52 -14.69
C ALA A 126 -11.29 -9.70 -14.51
N THR A 127 -10.66 -8.82 -13.74
CA THR A 127 -9.34 -9.01 -13.17
C THR A 127 -9.47 -8.85 -11.66
N THR A 128 -8.97 -9.82 -10.90
CA THR A 128 -8.92 -9.77 -9.44
C THR A 128 -7.57 -10.28 -8.97
N ALA A 129 -7.04 -9.69 -7.90
CA ALA A 129 -5.79 -10.11 -7.32
C ALA A 129 -5.81 -10.04 -5.80
N SER A 130 -5.01 -10.91 -5.20
CA SER A 130 -4.81 -11.07 -3.76
C SER A 130 -3.31 -11.06 -3.50
N MET A 131 -2.86 -10.15 -2.63
CA MET A 131 -1.48 -10.03 -2.17
C MET A 131 -1.43 -10.27 -0.67
N ARG A 132 -0.83 -11.37 -0.24
CA ARG A 132 -0.67 -11.66 1.20
C ARG A 132 0.28 -10.67 1.85
N VAL A 133 -0.13 -10.14 3.00
CA VAL A 133 0.60 -9.12 3.76
C VAL A 133 0.78 -9.48 5.23
N PHE A 134 0.07 -10.48 5.75
CA PHE A 134 0.30 -11.03 7.10
C PHE A 134 -0.18 -12.49 7.24
N SER A 135 -0.07 -13.03 8.46
CA SER A 135 -0.49 -14.39 8.82
C SER A 135 0.11 -15.51 7.95
N PHE A 136 1.38 -15.41 7.57
CA PHE A 136 2.07 -16.43 6.76
C PHE A 136 2.26 -17.75 7.52
N ALA A 137 2.40 -18.85 6.79
CA ALA A 137 2.64 -20.18 7.37
C ALA A 137 4.03 -20.28 8.01
N GLY A 138 5.04 -19.68 7.38
CA GLY A 138 6.41 -19.57 7.88
C GLY A 138 6.81 -18.13 8.18
N ALA A 139 7.94 -17.95 8.86
CA ALA A 139 8.54 -16.63 9.06
C ALA A 139 9.59 -16.35 7.98
N GLY A 140 9.41 -15.25 7.24
CA GLY A 140 10.45 -14.71 6.36
C GLY A 140 11.66 -14.15 7.15
N PRO A 141 12.79 -13.90 6.48
CA PRO A 141 13.97 -13.31 7.10
C PRO A 141 13.64 -11.93 7.67
N ALA A 142 14.33 -11.54 8.74
CA ALA A 142 14.20 -10.19 9.28
C ALA A 142 14.57 -9.15 8.20
N PRO A 143 13.88 -7.99 8.15
CA PRO A 143 14.23 -6.93 7.20
C PRO A 143 15.68 -6.49 7.38
N SER A 144 16.43 -6.39 6.28
CA SER A 144 17.82 -5.91 6.30
C SER A 144 17.92 -4.40 6.53
N THR A 145 16.86 -3.65 6.19
CA THR A 145 16.74 -2.20 6.41
C THR A 145 15.37 -1.86 6.97
N VAL A 146 15.35 -0.97 7.96
CA VAL A 146 14.15 -0.39 8.56
C VAL A 146 14.38 1.12 8.66
N PRO A 147 13.80 1.94 7.76
CA PRO A 147 13.99 3.39 7.78
C PRO A 147 13.30 4.00 9.01
N PRO A 148 13.72 5.19 9.50
CA PRO A 148 13.12 5.83 10.68
C PRO A 148 11.71 6.39 10.43
N PHE A 149 11.30 6.49 9.16
CA PHE A 149 9.97 6.91 8.76
C PHE A 149 9.65 6.35 7.36
N VAL A 150 8.38 6.40 6.98
CA VAL A 150 7.90 6.13 5.62
C VAL A 150 7.09 7.33 5.16
N GLY A 151 7.64 8.12 4.24
CA GLY A 151 6.91 9.16 3.51
C GLY A 151 6.42 8.61 2.17
N PHE A 152 5.22 9.01 1.74
CA PHE A 152 4.69 8.64 0.43
C PHE A 152 3.99 9.84 -0.23
N PRO A 153 4.39 10.21 -1.46
CA PRO A 153 5.54 9.70 -2.21
C PRO A 153 6.87 10.18 -1.58
N GLN A 154 8.01 9.58 -1.94
CA GLN A 154 9.32 10.11 -1.54
C GLN A 154 10.37 9.97 -2.64
N GLY A 155 11.34 10.90 -2.65
CA GLY A 155 12.35 11.00 -3.70
C GLY A 155 11.71 11.20 -5.07
N ASP A 156 12.38 10.69 -6.10
CA ASP A 156 11.81 10.63 -7.45
C ASP A 156 10.77 9.50 -7.54
N TYR A 157 9.51 9.88 -7.74
CA TYR A 157 8.37 8.97 -7.69
C TYR A 157 7.60 8.93 -9.01
N PRO A 158 7.39 7.75 -9.63
CA PRO A 158 6.66 7.64 -10.89
C PRO A 158 5.19 8.06 -10.76
N ALA A 159 4.69 8.87 -11.70
CA ALA A 159 3.30 9.34 -11.75
C ALA A 159 2.29 8.19 -11.87
N ARG A 160 2.72 7.04 -12.40
CA ARG A 160 1.88 5.82 -12.43
C ARG A 160 1.49 5.33 -11.04
N TYR A 161 2.28 5.61 -10.01
CA TYR A 161 2.05 5.18 -8.63
C TYR A 161 1.52 6.29 -7.71
N PHE A 162 1.49 7.54 -8.18
CA PHE A 162 0.98 8.69 -7.43
C PHE A 162 0.47 9.76 -8.39
N ALA A 163 -0.83 10.06 -8.35
CA ALA A 163 -1.39 11.21 -9.04
C ALA A 163 -1.27 12.46 -8.17
N LEU A 164 -1.17 13.63 -8.81
CA LEU A 164 -0.99 14.92 -8.14
C LEU A 164 -2.14 15.30 -7.18
N SER A 165 -3.28 14.62 -7.27
CA SER A 165 -4.45 14.77 -6.39
C SER A 165 -4.55 13.71 -5.28
N ASP A 166 -3.68 12.70 -5.29
CA ASP A 166 -3.73 11.61 -4.30
C ASP A 166 -3.27 12.14 -2.92
N TYR A 167 -3.71 11.47 -1.85
CA TYR A 167 -3.21 11.79 -0.51
C TYR A 167 -1.73 11.46 -0.42
N LEU A 168 -0.96 12.42 0.12
CA LEU A 168 0.34 12.13 0.70
C LEU A 168 0.12 11.49 2.07
N SER A 169 1.08 10.67 2.50
CA SER A 169 1.03 10.03 3.82
C SER A 169 2.40 9.94 4.46
N PHE A 170 2.41 9.92 5.78
CA PHE A 170 3.62 9.81 6.58
C PHE A 170 3.39 8.96 7.82
N SER A 171 4.36 8.10 8.11
CA SER A 171 4.40 7.27 9.30
C SER A 171 5.80 7.29 9.89
N VAL A 172 5.91 7.35 11.21
CA VAL A 172 7.17 7.21 11.95
C VAL A 172 7.42 5.76 12.29
N VAL A 173 8.68 5.34 12.19
CA VAL A 173 9.18 4.04 12.61
C VAL A 173 10.11 4.26 13.81
N PRO A 174 9.57 4.27 15.03
CA PRO A 174 10.33 4.70 16.22
C PRO A 174 11.35 3.65 16.69
N SER A 175 11.29 2.42 16.17
CA SER A 175 12.21 1.34 16.49
C SER A 175 12.53 0.52 15.26
N THR A 176 13.80 0.15 15.09
CA THR A 176 14.26 -0.74 14.03
C THR A 176 14.05 -2.22 14.36
N THR A 177 13.69 -2.55 15.60
CA THR A 177 13.56 -3.93 16.08
C THR A 177 12.17 -4.25 16.66
N ASN A 178 11.41 -3.24 17.09
CA ASN A 178 10.08 -3.41 17.66
C ASN A 178 8.97 -2.90 16.71
N ASN A 179 8.36 -3.83 15.97
CA ASN A 179 7.18 -3.58 15.11
C ASN A 179 5.93 -3.11 15.87
N GLY A 180 5.95 -3.13 17.21
CA GLY A 180 4.88 -2.63 18.06
C GLY A 180 4.99 -1.14 18.39
N ALA A 181 6.20 -0.58 18.32
CA ALA A 181 6.52 0.73 18.88
C ALA A 181 5.87 1.88 18.11
N ASP A 182 5.54 1.67 16.85
CA ASP A 182 4.84 2.61 15.97
C ASP A 182 3.46 3.01 16.51
N ARG A 183 2.81 2.19 17.33
CA ARG A 183 1.49 2.48 17.91
C ARG A 183 1.46 3.62 18.92
N SER A 184 2.60 3.94 19.55
CA SER A 184 2.68 5.04 20.52
C SER A 184 2.92 6.40 19.88
N VAL A 185 3.19 6.45 18.58
CA VAL A 185 3.40 7.70 17.85
C VAL A 185 2.07 8.44 17.77
N ASP A 186 2.08 9.71 18.14
CA ASP A 186 0.90 10.55 18.20
C ASP A 186 1.07 11.80 17.33
N PHE A 187 0.22 11.91 16.32
CA PHE A 187 0.15 13.05 15.40
C PHE A 187 -0.90 14.09 15.79
N SER A 188 -1.54 14.00 16.96
CA SER A 188 -2.69 14.85 17.27
C SER A 188 -2.40 16.34 17.40
N ALA A 189 -1.16 16.68 17.76
CA ALA A 189 -0.64 18.04 17.76
C ALA A 189 0.22 18.37 16.52
N ALA A 190 0.35 17.44 15.58
CA ALA A 190 1.26 17.58 14.46
C ALA A 190 0.72 18.55 13.39
N THR A 191 1.62 19.35 12.83
CA THR A 191 1.37 20.24 11.69
C THR A 191 2.16 19.75 10.48
N VAL A 192 1.56 19.85 9.30
CA VAL A 192 2.21 19.51 8.03
C VAL A 192 2.39 20.77 7.20
N SER A 193 3.60 20.99 6.69
CA SER A 193 3.89 22.02 5.68
C SER A 193 4.55 21.40 4.47
N VAL A 194 4.24 21.95 3.29
CA VAL A 194 4.83 21.53 2.01
C VAL A 194 5.33 22.76 1.28
N ARG A 195 6.62 22.76 0.92
CA ARG A 195 7.28 23.87 0.22
C ARG A 195 7.74 23.42 -1.14
N GLY A 196 7.35 24.18 -2.17
CA GLY A 196 7.86 24.06 -3.53
C GLY A 196 8.82 25.19 -3.88
N PRO A 197 9.26 25.28 -5.15
CA PRO A 197 10.21 26.31 -5.59
C PRO A 197 9.72 27.75 -5.40
N SER A 198 8.40 27.96 -5.46
CA SER A 198 7.76 29.28 -5.35
C SER A 198 7.29 29.63 -3.94
N GLY A 199 7.60 28.79 -2.93
CA GLY A 199 7.17 28.98 -1.55
C GLY A 199 6.26 27.86 -1.04
N ASP A 200 5.51 28.17 0.02
CA ASP A 200 4.64 27.20 0.69
C ASP A 200 3.37 26.92 -0.14
N LEU A 201 2.97 25.65 -0.19
CA LEU A 201 1.76 25.20 -0.87
C LEU A 201 0.60 24.99 0.12
N PRO A 202 -0.65 25.20 -0.30
CA PRO A 202 -1.82 24.92 0.52
C PRO A 202 -1.92 23.42 0.85
N VAL A 203 -1.84 23.10 2.15
CA VAL A 203 -2.12 21.77 2.71
C VAL A 203 -3.56 21.72 3.19
N THR A 204 -4.29 20.69 2.80
CA THR A 204 -5.71 20.52 3.10
C THR A 204 -6.01 19.08 3.49
N ASP A 205 -7.20 18.87 4.04
CA ASP A 205 -7.77 17.53 4.26
C ASP A 205 -6.84 16.61 5.08
N ILE A 206 -6.32 17.18 6.17
CA ILE A 206 -5.42 16.46 7.07
C ILE A 206 -6.25 15.50 7.91
N THR A 207 -5.95 14.21 7.82
CA THR A 207 -6.48 13.19 8.72
C THR A 207 -5.34 12.37 9.31
N ARG A 208 -5.62 11.71 10.42
CA ARG A 208 -4.64 10.92 11.17
C ARG A 208 -5.33 9.79 11.90
N ASP A 209 -4.63 8.68 12.03
CA ASP A 209 -5.11 7.49 12.72
C ASP A 209 -3.93 6.65 13.21
N ASN A 210 -4.25 5.71 14.11
CA ASN A 210 -3.31 4.70 14.61
C ASN A 210 -3.86 3.29 14.33
N ASP A 211 -4.63 3.13 13.26
CA ASP A 211 -5.36 1.89 12.96
C ASP A 211 -4.38 0.76 12.58
N GLY A 212 -4.78 -0.50 12.78
CA GLY A 212 -3.90 -1.66 12.61
C GLY A 212 -3.63 -2.11 11.16
N TYR A 213 -3.45 -1.20 10.20
CA TYR A 213 -3.19 -1.55 8.79
C TYR A 213 -1.69 -1.47 8.47
N GLY A 214 -0.94 -2.58 8.66
CA GLY A 214 0.50 -2.58 8.48
C GLY A 214 1.19 -1.71 9.52
N ILE A 215 1.86 -0.63 9.09
CA ILE A 215 2.35 0.40 10.01
C ILE A 215 1.16 1.19 10.58
N ALA A 216 1.05 1.26 11.91
CA ALA A 216 -0.14 1.69 12.61
C ALA A 216 -0.32 3.21 12.63
N ASN A 217 0.71 4.00 12.95
CA ASN A 217 0.57 5.45 12.94
C ASN A 217 0.55 6.00 11.50
N ASN A 218 -0.38 6.90 11.23
CA ASN A 218 -0.54 7.53 9.93
C ASN A 218 -1.00 8.99 10.11
N ILE A 219 -0.37 9.89 9.37
CA ILE A 219 -0.92 11.22 9.06
C ILE A 219 -0.91 11.38 7.55
N GLN A 220 -2.02 11.86 7.00
CA GLN A 220 -2.22 12.01 5.56
C GLN A 220 -2.87 13.34 5.23
N TRP A 221 -2.62 13.85 4.04
CA TRP A 221 -3.11 15.17 3.61
C TRP A 221 -3.11 15.30 2.09
N ARG A 222 -3.78 16.34 1.58
CA ARG A 222 -3.73 16.77 0.19
C ARG A 222 -2.99 18.09 0.04
N VAL A 223 -2.41 18.31 -1.13
CA VAL A 223 -1.70 19.54 -1.47
C VAL A 223 -2.25 20.11 -2.78
N THR A 224 -2.62 21.38 -2.78
CA THR A 224 -3.02 22.08 -4.01
C THR A 224 -1.79 22.67 -4.70
N GLY A 225 -1.69 22.51 -6.03
CA GLY A 225 -0.59 23.10 -6.82
C GLY A 225 0.63 22.20 -7.00
N LEU A 226 0.51 20.89 -6.76
CA LEU A 226 1.54 19.93 -7.16
C LEU A 226 1.65 19.85 -8.69
N ALA A 227 2.87 19.65 -9.17
CA ALA A 227 3.21 19.51 -10.58
C ALA A 227 4.29 18.44 -10.78
N THR A 228 4.29 17.80 -11.94
CA THR A 228 5.36 16.87 -12.34
C THR A 228 6.69 17.60 -12.51
N ASN A 229 7.80 16.88 -12.39
CA ASN A 229 9.17 17.37 -12.49
C ASN A 229 9.51 18.52 -11.53
N THR A 230 8.70 18.73 -10.49
CA THR A 230 8.89 19.77 -9.48
C THR A 230 9.25 19.13 -8.15
N GLY A 231 10.30 19.63 -7.49
CA GLY A 231 10.74 19.16 -6.17
C GLY A 231 9.98 19.85 -5.04
N TYR A 232 9.59 19.07 -4.04
CA TYR A 232 8.88 19.53 -2.85
C TYR A 232 9.57 19.03 -1.59
N THR A 233 9.58 19.86 -0.55
CA THR A 233 10.00 19.51 0.81
C THR A 233 8.77 19.46 1.70
N VAL A 234 8.57 18.33 2.37
CA VAL A 234 7.53 18.14 3.39
C VAL A 234 8.17 18.26 4.76
N THR A 235 7.51 18.95 5.69
CA THR A 235 7.87 18.97 7.11
C THR A 235 6.66 18.58 7.94
N ILE A 236 6.86 17.64 8.86
CA ILE A 236 5.88 17.22 9.86
C ILE A 236 6.47 17.57 11.22
N ALA A 237 5.88 18.54 11.91
CA ALA A 237 6.36 19.02 13.21
C ALA A 237 5.30 18.79 14.29
N GLY A 238 5.70 18.71 15.57
CA GLY A 238 4.78 18.46 16.68
C GLY A 238 4.43 16.98 16.89
N VAL A 239 5.27 16.06 16.39
CA VAL A 239 5.09 14.62 16.59
C VAL A 239 5.43 14.26 18.04
N ARG A 240 4.57 13.46 18.68
CA ARG A 240 4.77 12.97 20.05
C ARG A 240 4.91 11.44 20.06
N GLY A 241 5.46 10.89 21.15
CA GLY A 241 5.65 9.44 21.29
C GLY A 241 6.62 8.84 20.26
N ALA A 242 7.49 9.68 19.70
CA ALA A 242 8.46 9.35 18.66
C ALA A 242 9.87 9.84 19.06
N PRO A 243 10.95 9.29 18.47
CA PRO A 243 12.32 9.72 18.74
C PRO A 243 12.61 11.19 18.39
N GLN A 244 11.86 11.76 17.44
CA GLN A 244 11.98 13.15 17.02
C GLN A 244 10.60 13.83 17.06
N ALA A 245 10.58 15.12 17.40
CA ALA A 245 9.37 15.93 17.35
C ALA A 245 9.08 16.52 15.95
N SER A 246 10.05 16.45 15.04
CA SER A 246 9.93 16.96 13.68
C SER A 246 10.67 16.06 12.69
N TYR A 247 10.06 15.85 11.52
CA TYR A 247 10.58 15.06 10.41
C TYR A 247 10.47 15.88 9.12
N SER A 248 11.38 15.63 8.17
CA SER A 248 11.30 16.21 6.83
C SER A 248 11.77 15.23 5.77
N TYR A 249 11.15 15.27 4.60
CA TYR A 249 11.54 14.49 3.44
C TYR A 249 11.22 15.25 2.16
N ASN A 250 11.87 14.86 1.05
CA ASN A 250 11.66 15.46 -0.26
C ASN A 250 10.98 14.49 -1.21
N PHE A 251 10.22 15.01 -2.17
CA PHE A 251 9.72 14.21 -3.29
C PHE A 251 9.61 15.04 -4.58
N ARG A 252 9.57 14.34 -5.71
CA ARG A 252 9.28 14.88 -7.04
C ARG A 252 8.54 13.81 -7.85
N ILE A 253 7.46 14.21 -8.51
CA ILE A 253 6.70 13.29 -9.36
C ILE A 253 7.27 13.30 -10.77
N LEU A 254 7.70 12.14 -11.26
CA LEU A 254 8.22 11.97 -12.62
C LEU A 254 7.11 11.44 -13.55
N PRO A 255 7.01 11.94 -14.80
CA PRO A 255 6.05 11.45 -15.77
C PRO A 255 6.23 9.97 -16.12
#